data_AF-A0A420Y4K1-F1
#
_entry.id   AF-A0A420Y4K1-F1
#
_cell.length_a   1.000
_cell.length_b   1.000
_cell.length_c   1.000
_cell.angle_alpha   90.00
_cell.angle_beta   90.00
_cell.angle_gamma   90.00
#
_symmetry.space_group_name_H-M   'P 1'
#
loop_
_entity.id
_entity.type
_entity.pdbx_description
1 polymer ?
#
loop_
_entity_poly.entity_id
_entity_poly.type
_entity_poly.pdbx_seq_one_letter_code
_entity_poly.pdbx_strand_id
1 'polypeptide(L)'
;MEDFVSESDSDYTSYWRDWFISSRGNEYFCEIDEDYLTDRFNLTGLNAEVSYYQYALDLVTDVFDLDCDDEMRETIEKSARHLYGLVHARYIVTTRGLAKMLEKYKKSDFGKCPRVLCHSHPLLPVGLSDCPNVRPVKLYCARCEDTYNPKSSRHASMDGAYFGTSFAHILFQVYPALVPTKSADRYVPRVYGFKMHAAAALVRWQGNKRDDMRRRLRKMEIESGFKDGEDEIDDEEDEDEEEDEEGVNEEEAGMADYGGAGTTVQAPGGDEV
;
A
#
# COMPACT_ATOMS: atom_id res chain seq x y z
N MET A 1 34.98 35.61 40.12
CA MET A 1 35.03 34.56 39.08
C MET A 1 33.88 33.64 39.44
N GLU A 2 32.73 33.89 38.85
CA GLU A 2 31.56 33.03 39.01
C GLU A 2 31.75 31.88 38.04
N ASP A 3 31.93 30.69 38.60
CA ASP A 3 32.08 29.46 37.84
C ASP A 3 30.80 29.23 37.03
N PHE A 4 30.98 29.27 35.71
CA PHE A 4 29.97 28.93 34.72
C PHE A 4 29.66 27.44 34.90
N VAL A 5 28.65 27.12 35.72
CA VAL A 5 28.04 25.81 35.72
C VAL A 5 27.39 25.67 34.35
N SER A 6 28.13 25.07 33.43
CA SER A 6 27.56 24.45 32.24
C SER A 6 26.61 23.39 32.76
N GLU A 7 25.33 23.75 32.92
CA GLU A 7 24.23 22.81 32.84
C GLU A 7 24.33 22.18 31.45
N SER A 8 25.16 21.14 31.38
CA SER A 8 25.09 20.15 30.33
C SER A 8 23.73 19.51 30.51
N ASP A 9 22.75 20.14 29.87
CA ASP A 9 21.39 19.67 29.70
C ASP A 9 21.46 18.30 29.05
N SER A 10 21.61 17.27 29.89
CA SER A 10 21.44 15.89 29.48
C SER A 10 19.94 15.61 29.44
N ASP A 11 19.23 16.41 28.65
CA ASP A 11 17.80 16.33 28.30
C ASP A 11 17.48 15.06 27.49
N TYR A 12 18.37 14.06 27.58
CA TYR A 12 18.17 12.68 27.19
C TYR A 12 17.48 11.91 28.34
N THR A 13 16.43 12.49 28.91
CA THR A 13 15.39 11.64 29.50
C THR A 13 14.65 11.06 28.31
N SER A 14 14.81 9.76 28.04
CA SER A 14 14.16 9.13 26.91
C SER A 14 12.64 9.15 27.16
N TYR A 15 11.95 10.13 26.58
CA TYR A 15 10.50 10.25 26.63
C TYR A 15 9.85 8.92 26.21
N TRP A 16 8.68 8.58 26.77
CA TRP A 16 7.97 7.34 26.46
C TRP A 16 7.79 7.14 24.95
N ARG A 17 7.58 8.25 24.22
CA ARG A 17 7.43 8.28 22.76
C ARG A 17 8.67 7.76 22.03
N ASP A 18 9.85 8.23 22.43
CA ASP A 18 11.14 7.83 21.83
C ASP A 18 11.42 6.35 22.09
N TRP A 19 11.14 5.90 23.32
CA TRP A 19 11.23 4.49 23.67
C TRP A 19 10.25 3.64 22.84
N PHE A 20 9.01 4.09 22.65
CA PHE A 20 8.00 3.37 21.87
C PHE A 20 8.41 3.26 20.40
N ILE A 21 8.91 4.32 19.77
CA ILE A 21 9.28 4.33 18.34
C ILE A 21 10.57 3.54 18.09
N SER A 22 11.51 3.57 19.05
CA SER A 22 12.74 2.77 18.98
C SER A 22 12.54 1.29 19.33
N SER A 23 11.38 0.93 19.88
CA SER A 23 11.05 -0.45 20.20
C SER A 23 10.96 -1.33 18.94
N ARG A 24 11.48 -2.54 19.06
CA ARG A 24 11.48 -3.52 17.96
C ARG A 24 10.06 -3.80 17.48
N GLY A 25 9.82 -3.64 16.19
CA GLY A 25 8.50 -3.83 15.57
C GLY A 25 7.77 -2.53 15.28
N ASN A 26 8.22 -1.38 15.80
CA ASN A 26 7.57 -0.07 15.63
C ASN A 26 8.29 0.84 14.63
N GLU A 27 9.13 0.28 13.76
CA GLU A 27 9.95 1.05 12.82
C GLU A 27 9.13 1.88 11.81
N TYR A 28 7.85 1.54 11.61
CA TYR A 28 6.96 2.26 10.70
C TYR A 28 6.32 3.50 11.31
N PHE A 29 6.33 3.64 12.65
CA PHE A 29 5.80 4.84 13.28
C PHE A 29 6.71 6.04 13.02
N CYS A 30 6.09 7.22 12.94
CA CYS A 30 6.78 8.48 13.13
C CYS A 30 6.49 9.04 14.53
N GLU A 31 7.35 9.94 14.97
CA GLU A 31 7.15 10.72 16.18
C GLU A 31 6.00 11.71 15.99
N ILE A 32 5.02 11.68 16.89
CA ILE A 32 3.92 12.65 16.93
C ILE A 32 4.39 13.87 17.73
N ASP A 33 4.13 15.07 17.22
CA ASP A 33 4.49 16.30 17.93
C ASP A 33 3.71 16.43 19.24
N GLU A 34 4.36 16.96 20.27
CA GLU A 34 3.74 17.13 21.60
C GLU A 34 2.57 18.14 21.58
N ASP A 35 2.66 19.18 20.76
CA ASP A 35 1.56 20.14 20.58
C ASP A 35 0.32 19.49 19.95
N TYR A 36 0.50 18.47 19.12
CA TYR A 36 -0.61 17.69 18.56
C TYR A 36 -1.29 16.81 19.62
N LEU A 37 -0.50 16.19 20.52
CA LEU A 37 -0.99 15.33 21.59
C LEU A 37 -1.67 16.11 22.72
N THR A 38 -1.25 17.35 22.98
CA THR A 38 -1.83 18.19 24.04
C THR A 38 -3.13 18.89 23.60
N ASP A 39 -3.36 19.03 22.29
CA ASP A 39 -4.61 19.57 21.75
C ASP A 39 -5.76 18.56 21.80
N ARG A 40 -6.70 18.79 22.72
CA ARG A 40 -7.89 17.96 22.93
C ARG A 40 -8.76 17.81 21.69
N PHE A 41 -8.76 18.78 20.77
CA PHE A 41 -9.57 18.70 19.56
C PHE A 41 -9.13 17.52 18.68
N ASN A 42 -7.82 17.28 18.54
CA ASN A 42 -7.27 16.20 17.74
C ASN A 42 -7.60 14.81 18.32
N LEU A 43 -7.81 14.74 19.64
CA LEU A 43 -8.10 13.49 20.37
C LEU A 43 -9.60 13.18 20.51
N THR A 44 -10.47 14.01 19.93
CA THR A 44 -11.94 13.86 20.07
C THR A 44 -12.41 12.46 19.69
N GLY A 45 -13.21 11.83 20.55
CA GLY A 45 -13.81 10.51 20.35
C GLY A 45 -12.95 9.32 20.77
N LEU A 46 -11.63 9.49 20.96
CA LEU A 46 -10.73 8.39 21.34
C LEU A 46 -10.96 7.89 22.78
N ASN A 47 -11.55 8.75 23.62
CA ASN A 47 -11.92 8.40 24.99
C ASN A 47 -12.98 7.29 25.08
N ALA A 48 -13.77 7.07 24.02
CA ALA A 48 -14.75 5.99 23.97
C ALA A 48 -14.14 4.67 23.47
N GLU A 49 -13.04 4.72 22.73
CA GLU A 49 -12.36 3.54 22.17
C GLU A 49 -11.26 3.00 23.10
N VAL A 50 -10.57 3.88 23.83
CA VAL A 50 -9.42 3.53 24.65
C VAL A 50 -9.82 3.36 26.12
N SER A 51 -9.51 2.18 26.68
CA SER A 51 -9.62 1.92 28.13
C SER A 51 -8.59 2.72 28.91
N TYR A 52 -8.92 3.18 30.13
CA TYR A 52 -8.01 3.97 30.96
C TYR A 52 -7.42 5.20 30.25
N TYR A 53 -8.22 5.84 29.37
CA TYR A 53 -7.77 6.92 28.48
C TYR A 53 -6.92 8.01 29.15
N GLN A 54 -7.33 8.52 30.32
CA GLN A 54 -6.58 9.57 31.01
C GLN A 54 -5.19 9.09 31.42
N TYR A 55 -5.09 7.92 32.06
CA TYR A 55 -3.81 7.33 32.46
C TYR A 55 -2.93 6.98 31.26
N ALA A 56 -3.53 6.50 30.18
CA ALA A 56 -2.84 6.22 28.93
C ALA A 56 -2.26 7.50 28.31
N LEU A 57 -3.03 8.60 28.32
CA LEU A 57 -2.57 9.90 27.82
C LEU A 57 -1.45 10.45 28.69
N ASP A 58 -1.62 10.44 30.02
CA ASP A 58 -0.61 10.91 30.97
C ASP A 58 0.72 10.15 30.79
N LEU A 59 0.66 8.85 30.47
CA LEU A 59 1.85 8.04 30.19
C LEU A 59 2.53 8.42 28.86
N VAL A 60 1.76 8.67 27.81
CA VAL A 60 2.31 9.08 26.48
C VAL A 60 2.91 10.48 26.52
N THR A 61 2.44 11.34 27.43
CA THR A 61 2.95 12.70 27.65
C THR A 61 3.98 12.78 28.78
N ASP A 62 4.42 11.65 29.34
CA ASP A 62 5.42 11.58 30.43
C ASP A 62 5.01 12.37 31.71
N VAL A 63 3.69 12.50 31.98
CA VAL A 63 3.11 13.12 33.20
C VAL A 63 2.55 12.04 34.16
N PHE A 64 2.82 10.77 33.88
CA PHE A 64 2.30 9.65 34.67
C PHE A 64 3.05 9.46 35.99
N ASP A 65 2.38 9.77 37.11
CA ASP A 65 2.94 9.71 38.47
C ASP A 65 2.15 8.74 39.38
N LEU A 66 1.49 7.73 38.81
CA LEU A 66 0.67 6.78 39.56
C LEU A 66 1.50 5.55 39.99
N ASP A 67 1.72 5.41 41.30
CA ASP A 67 2.19 4.17 41.91
C ASP A 67 1.08 3.12 41.87
N CYS A 68 1.12 2.24 40.86
CA CYS A 68 0.23 1.11 40.70
C CYS A 68 0.99 -0.22 40.72
N ASP A 69 0.27 -1.31 40.93
CA ASP A 69 0.79 -2.66 40.81
C ASP A 69 1.19 -2.99 39.36
N ASP A 70 2.13 -3.94 39.21
CA ASP A 70 2.72 -4.28 37.90
C ASP A 70 1.66 -4.70 36.86
N GLU A 71 0.59 -5.37 37.28
CA GLU A 71 -0.49 -5.83 36.40
C GLU A 71 -1.35 -4.67 35.86
N MET A 72 -1.67 -3.70 36.71
CA MET A 72 -2.37 -2.49 36.29
C MET A 72 -1.49 -1.64 35.38
N ARG A 73 -0.20 -1.51 35.71
CA ARG A 73 0.77 -0.80 34.87
C ARG A 73 0.87 -1.40 33.47
N GLU A 74 0.94 -2.72 33.34
CA GLU A 74 0.96 -3.39 32.03
C GLU A 74 -0.31 -3.11 31.22
N THR A 75 -1.46 -3.05 31.88
CA THR A 75 -2.76 -2.74 31.26
C THR A 75 -2.83 -1.30 30.76
N ILE A 76 -2.30 -0.35 31.55
CA ILE A 76 -2.19 1.06 31.15
C ILE A 76 -1.22 1.19 29.98
N GLU A 77 -0.07 0.51 30.00
CA GLU A 77 0.87 0.51 28.87
C GLU A 77 0.24 -0.04 27.58
N LYS A 78 -0.55 -1.13 27.65
CA LYS A 78 -1.30 -1.65 26.49
C LYS A 78 -2.26 -0.60 25.93
N SER A 79 -2.96 0.10 26.81
CA SER A 79 -3.89 1.17 26.45
C SER A 79 -3.17 2.38 25.85
N ALA A 80 -1.99 2.74 26.37
CA ALA A 80 -1.13 3.81 25.85
C ALA A 80 -0.60 3.49 24.44
N ARG A 81 -0.13 2.26 24.20
CA ARG A 81 0.28 1.81 22.84
C ARG A 81 -0.89 1.89 21.86
N HIS A 82 -2.08 1.48 22.31
CA HIS A 82 -3.30 1.55 21.49
C HIS A 82 -3.69 3.00 21.18
N LEU A 83 -3.72 3.87 22.19
CA LEU A 83 -3.98 5.30 22.04
C LEU A 83 -3.01 5.95 21.07
N TYR A 84 -1.70 5.74 21.27
CA TYR A 84 -0.67 6.32 20.41
C TYR A 84 -0.85 5.88 18.95
N GLY A 85 -1.21 4.60 18.72
CA GLY A 85 -1.51 4.10 17.39
C GLY A 85 -2.71 4.79 16.72
N LEU A 86 -3.81 5.01 17.46
CA LEU A 86 -4.99 5.71 16.93
C LEU A 86 -4.71 7.19 16.63
N VAL A 87 -3.95 7.85 17.51
CA VAL A 87 -3.52 9.24 17.27
C VAL A 87 -2.57 9.31 16.07
N HIS A 88 -1.67 8.34 15.93
CA HIS A 88 -0.75 8.26 14.79
C HIS A 88 -1.51 8.21 13.46
N ALA A 89 -2.58 7.41 13.35
CA ALA A 89 -3.40 7.33 12.15
C ALA A 89 -3.97 8.70 11.73
N ARG A 90 -4.39 9.52 12.72
CA ARG A 90 -4.87 10.89 12.48
C ARG A 90 -3.73 11.84 12.14
N TYR A 91 -2.60 11.73 12.84
CA TYR A 91 -1.46 12.62 12.71
C TYR A 91 -0.79 12.50 11.32
N ILE A 92 -0.60 11.28 10.80
CA ILE A 92 0.11 11.09 9.52
C ILE A 92 -0.64 11.60 8.29
N VAL A 93 -1.91 11.99 8.44
CA VAL A 93 -2.72 12.64 7.40
C VAL A 93 -2.55 14.17 7.44
N THR A 94 -2.02 14.73 8.53
CA THR A 94 -1.72 16.16 8.64
C THR A 94 -0.48 16.55 7.83
N THR A 95 -0.31 17.84 7.53
CA THR A 95 0.86 18.33 6.79
C THR A 95 2.19 18.02 7.50
N ARG A 96 2.23 18.11 8.83
CA ARG A 96 3.44 17.80 9.62
C ARG A 96 3.74 16.30 9.64
N GLY A 97 2.72 15.47 9.88
CA GLY A 97 2.87 14.01 9.87
C GLY A 97 3.26 13.47 8.50
N LEU A 98 2.66 13.99 7.43
CA LEU A 98 3.03 13.66 6.05
C LEU A 98 4.51 13.95 5.76
N ALA A 99 5.03 15.09 6.23
CA ALA A 99 6.44 15.44 6.04
C ALA A 99 7.37 14.45 6.77
N LYS A 100 7.06 14.08 8.02
CA LYS A 100 7.85 13.09 8.77
C LYS A 100 7.84 11.71 8.10
N MET A 101 6.66 11.27 7.65
CA MET A 101 6.53 9.99 6.94
C MET A 101 7.20 10.00 5.57
N LEU A 102 7.21 11.15 4.88
CA LEU A 102 7.92 11.33 3.61
C LEU A 102 9.43 11.14 3.78
N GLU A 103 10.02 11.66 4.86
CA GLU A 103 11.45 11.47 5.14
C GLU A 103 11.79 9.99 5.36
N LYS A 104 10.93 9.24 6.06
CA LYS A 104 11.06 7.77 6.20
C LYS A 104 10.89 7.05 4.86
N TYR A 105 9.96 7.51 4.01
CA TYR A 105 9.73 6.96 2.68
C TYR A 105 10.96 7.11 1.77
N LYS A 106 11.58 8.30 1.75
CA LYS A 106 12.81 8.56 0.99
C LYS A 106 13.96 7.65 1.44
N LYS A 107 14.06 7.39 2.74
CA LYS A 107 15.05 6.45 3.32
C LYS A 107 14.72 4.97 3.07
N SER A 108 13.52 4.67 2.56
CA SER A 108 13.01 3.31 2.37
C SER A 108 12.84 2.52 3.67
N ASP A 109 12.55 3.19 4.79
CA ASP A 109 12.42 2.57 6.13
C ASP A 109 11.29 1.54 6.17
N PHE A 110 10.23 1.76 5.37
CA PHE A 110 9.08 0.87 5.29
C PHE A 110 9.38 -0.44 4.54
N GLY A 111 10.47 -0.46 3.79
CA GLY A 111 10.88 -1.55 2.91
C GLY A 111 10.64 -1.24 1.43
N LYS A 112 10.84 -2.27 0.61
CA LYS A 112 10.88 -2.19 -0.85
C LYS A 112 9.96 -3.24 -1.47
N CYS A 113 9.38 -2.91 -2.62
CA CYS A 113 8.42 -3.76 -3.31
C CYS A 113 9.01 -5.14 -3.64
N PRO A 114 8.31 -6.24 -3.33
CA PRO A 114 8.79 -7.59 -3.64
C PRO A 114 8.69 -7.93 -5.14
N ARG A 115 7.90 -7.20 -5.93
CA ARG A 115 7.84 -7.40 -7.38
C ARG A 115 9.16 -6.99 -8.03
N VAL A 116 9.77 -7.94 -8.75
CA VAL A 116 11.06 -7.75 -9.46
C VAL A 116 10.99 -6.57 -10.45
N LEU A 117 9.90 -6.48 -11.22
CA LEU A 117 9.68 -5.41 -12.20
C LEU A 117 9.43 -4.03 -11.57
N CYS A 118 9.21 -3.96 -10.25
CA CYS A 118 9.16 -2.69 -9.54
C CYS A 118 10.54 -2.15 -9.16
N HIS A 119 11.64 -2.84 -9.51
CA HIS A 119 13.04 -2.43 -9.26
C HIS A 119 13.27 -1.90 -7.85
N SER A 120 12.78 -2.63 -6.83
CA SER A 120 12.95 -2.26 -5.42
C SER A 120 12.37 -0.87 -5.05
N HIS A 121 11.27 -0.47 -5.69
CA HIS A 121 10.55 0.76 -5.36
C HIS A 121 10.15 0.80 -3.87
N PRO A 122 10.35 1.93 -3.16
CA PRO A 122 9.97 2.08 -1.76
C PRO A 122 8.47 1.88 -1.54
N LEU A 123 8.10 1.42 -0.35
CA LEU A 123 6.72 1.15 0.04
C LEU A 123 6.24 2.15 1.08
N LEU A 124 4.93 2.23 1.27
CA LEU A 124 4.29 2.97 2.36
C LEU A 124 3.42 2.02 3.19
N PRO A 125 3.32 2.22 4.52
CA PRO A 125 2.38 1.47 5.34
C PRO A 125 0.94 1.88 4.99
N VAL A 126 0.02 0.92 5.04
CA VAL A 126 -1.41 1.13 4.83
C VAL A 126 -2.21 0.14 5.66
N GLY A 127 -3.32 0.60 6.24
CA GLY A 127 -4.34 -0.24 6.84
C GLY A 127 -5.32 -0.74 5.79
N LEU A 128 -5.82 -1.98 5.92
CA LEU A 128 -6.95 -2.46 5.11
C LEU A 128 -8.31 -2.15 5.75
N SER A 129 -8.30 -1.67 6.99
CA SER A 129 -9.45 -1.23 7.75
C SER A 129 -9.00 -0.17 8.74
N ASP A 130 -9.85 0.82 8.99
CA ASP A 130 -9.64 1.81 10.05
C ASP A 130 -10.13 1.32 11.42
N CYS A 131 -10.82 0.18 11.46
CA CYS A 131 -11.27 -0.43 12.71
C CYS A 131 -10.11 -1.23 13.35
N PRO A 132 -9.79 -0.99 14.63
CA PRO A 132 -8.71 -1.71 15.31
C PRO A 132 -8.97 -3.22 15.43
N ASN A 133 -7.90 -3.99 15.55
CA ASN A 133 -7.83 -5.44 15.72
C ASN A 133 -8.46 -6.26 14.58
N VAL A 134 -8.70 -5.65 13.40
CA VAL A 134 -9.28 -6.34 12.25
C VAL A 134 -8.21 -6.98 11.37
N ARG A 135 -7.23 -6.18 10.93
CA ARG A 135 -6.14 -6.66 10.06
C ARG A 135 -4.82 -5.94 10.39
N PRO A 136 -3.69 -6.65 10.34
CA PRO A 136 -2.39 -6.02 10.54
C PRO A 136 -2.01 -5.11 9.37
N VAL A 137 -1.03 -4.27 9.60
CA VAL A 137 -0.50 -3.32 8.60
C VAL A 137 -0.03 -4.04 7.33
N LYS A 138 -0.33 -3.43 6.19
CA LYS A 138 0.15 -3.81 4.86
C LYS A 138 1.05 -2.73 4.30
N LEU A 139 1.70 -3.03 3.19
CA LEU A 139 2.58 -2.11 2.50
C LEU A 139 2.06 -1.85 1.09
N TYR A 140 1.76 -0.60 0.77
CA TYR A 140 1.34 -0.16 -0.54
C TYR A 140 2.54 0.22 -1.41
N CYS A 141 2.52 -0.19 -2.68
CA CYS A 141 3.52 0.21 -3.67
C CYS A 141 2.91 1.16 -4.71
N ALA A 142 3.45 2.37 -4.79
CA ALA A 142 2.98 3.35 -5.78
C ALA A 142 3.35 3.00 -7.22
N ARG A 143 4.27 2.06 -7.47
CA ARG A 143 4.66 1.67 -8.83
C ARG A 143 3.75 0.60 -9.44
N CYS A 144 3.37 -0.40 -8.67
CA CYS A 144 2.47 -1.45 -9.12
C CYS A 144 1.03 -1.33 -8.62
N GLU A 145 0.75 -0.37 -7.74
CA GLU A 145 -0.58 -0.08 -7.18
C GLU A 145 -1.21 -1.26 -6.46
N ASP A 146 -0.38 -2.04 -5.79
CA ASP A 146 -0.80 -3.23 -5.07
C ASP A 146 -0.27 -3.23 -3.64
N THR A 147 -0.91 -4.04 -2.79
CA THR A 147 -0.61 -4.16 -1.37
C THR A 147 0.13 -5.45 -1.06
N TYR A 148 1.08 -5.37 -0.12
CA TYR A 148 1.96 -6.48 0.24
C TYR A 148 2.00 -6.69 1.75
N ASN A 149 2.34 -7.91 2.14
CA ASN A 149 2.66 -8.20 3.53
C ASN A 149 4.07 -7.69 3.86
N PRO A 150 4.30 -7.12 5.05
CA PRO A 150 5.64 -6.85 5.54
C PRO A 150 6.50 -8.12 5.51
N LYS A 151 7.75 -7.99 5.03
CA LYS A 151 8.66 -9.16 4.89
C LYS A 151 9.06 -9.76 6.23
N SER A 152 9.18 -8.93 7.27
CA SER A 152 9.56 -9.39 8.61
C SER A 152 8.32 -9.64 9.45
N SER A 153 8.28 -10.79 10.13
CA SER A 153 7.19 -11.16 11.04
C SER A 153 7.05 -10.20 12.23
N ARG A 154 8.10 -9.45 12.59
CA ARG A 154 8.03 -8.46 13.68
C ARG A 154 7.08 -7.30 13.40
N HIS A 155 6.84 -6.99 12.11
CA HIS A 155 5.89 -5.95 11.72
C HIS A 155 4.46 -6.50 11.54
N ALA A 156 4.28 -7.83 11.61
CA ALA A 156 2.98 -8.47 11.42
C ALA A 156 2.04 -8.31 12.63
N SER A 157 2.58 -7.94 13.80
CA SER A 157 1.80 -7.65 15.02
C SER A 157 1.31 -6.21 15.09
N MET A 158 1.78 -5.32 14.22
CA MET A 158 1.27 -3.95 14.15
C MET A 158 -0.13 -3.93 13.53
N ASP A 159 -1.04 -3.23 14.17
CA ASP A 159 -2.38 -3.00 13.63
C ASP A 159 -2.34 -2.07 12.42
N GLY A 160 -3.08 -2.42 11.37
CA GLY A 160 -3.21 -1.58 10.19
C GLY A 160 -4.02 -0.30 10.46
N ALA A 161 -4.94 -0.33 11.44
CA ALA A 161 -5.75 0.82 11.80
C ALA A 161 -4.91 2.03 12.25
N TYR A 162 -3.70 1.80 12.80
CA TYR A 162 -2.78 2.85 13.23
C TYR A 162 -2.13 3.64 12.09
N PHE A 163 -2.30 3.19 10.85
CA PHE A 163 -1.87 3.90 9.64
C PHE A 163 -3.06 4.37 8.79
N GLY A 164 -4.24 3.77 9.01
CA GLY A 164 -5.46 4.06 8.26
C GLY A 164 -5.41 3.60 6.79
N THR A 165 -6.57 3.56 6.14
CA THR A 165 -6.70 3.16 4.73
C THR A 165 -6.25 4.25 3.77
N SER A 166 -6.31 5.51 4.18
CA SER A 166 -6.21 6.66 3.28
C SER A 166 -4.82 7.29 3.20
N PHE A 167 -3.95 7.04 4.19
CA PHE A 167 -2.66 7.74 4.33
C PHE A 167 -1.80 7.70 3.06
N ALA A 168 -1.59 6.51 2.48
CA ALA A 168 -0.74 6.36 1.29
C ALA A 168 -1.28 7.16 0.10
N HIS A 169 -2.59 7.22 -0.08
CA HIS A 169 -3.25 7.95 -1.15
C HIS A 169 -3.16 9.47 -0.95
N ILE A 170 -3.38 9.94 0.28
CA ILE A 170 -3.28 11.36 0.63
C ILE A 170 -1.85 11.86 0.44
N LEU A 171 -0.84 11.05 0.80
CA LEU A 171 0.56 11.41 0.60
C LEU A 171 0.89 11.68 -0.87
N PHE A 172 0.39 10.85 -1.80
CA PHE A 172 0.58 11.10 -3.24
C PHE A 172 -0.29 12.22 -3.81
N GLN A 173 -1.43 12.51 -3.20
CA GLN A 173 -2.23 13.68 -3.57
C GLN A 173 -1.51 15.00 -3.20
N VAL A 174 -0.84 15.03 -2.04
CA VAL A 174 -0.07 16.20 -1.58
C VAL A 174 1.27 16.31 -2.31
N TYR A 175 1.91 15.18 -2.62
CA TYR A 175 3.20 15.12 -3.32
C TYR A 175 3.10 14.36 -4.66
N PRO A 176 2.40 14.90 -5.67
CA PRO A 176 2.15 14.21 -6.94
C PRO A 176 3.44 13.90 -7.72
N ALA A 177 4.50 14.70 -7.53
CA ALA A 177 5.81 14.48 -8.15
C ALA A 177 6.50 13.18 -7.70
N LEU A 178 6.04 12.54 -6.61
CA LEU A 178 6.57 11.27 -6.12
C LEU A 178 5.89 10.05 -6.73
N VAL A 179 4.78 10.24 -7.47
CA VAL A 179 4.09 9.15 -8.14
C VAL A 179 4.99 8.66 -9.27
N PRO A 180 5.45 7.40 -9.23
CA PRO A 180 6.32 6.88 -10.27
C PRO A 180 5.54 6.73 -11.58
N THR A 181 6.24 6.93 -12.70
CA THR A 181 5.71 6.54 -14.01
C THR A 181 5.45 5.04 -14.01
N LYS A 182 4.27 4.68 -14.48
CA LYS A 182 3.83 3.29 -14.53
C LYS A 182 4.49 2.60 -15.71
N SER A 183 4.95 1.37 -15.51
CA SER A 183 5.53 0.56 -16.58
C SER A 183 4.51 -0.40 -17.14
N ALA A 184 4.47 -0.52 -18.46
CA ALA A 184 3.66 -1.49 -19.17
C ALA A 184 4.25 -2.92 -19.13
N ASP A 185 5.52 -3.05 -18.71
CA ASP A 185 6.29 -4.28 -18.69
C ASP A 185 5.66 -5.38 -17.82
N ARG A 186 5.61 -6.59 -18.37
CA ARG A 186 5.11 -7.79 -17.69
C ARG A 186 6.12 -8.93 -17.81
N TYR A 187 6.11 -9.82 -16.82
CA TYR A 187 6.96 -11.00 -16.86
C TYR A 187 6.48 -11.94 -17.98
N VAL A 188 7.37 -12.24 -18.92
CA VAL A 188 7.11 -13.18 -20.02
C VAL A 188 7.86 -14.49 -19.75
N PRO A 189 7.17 -15.58 -19.39
CA PRO A 189 7.83 -16.86 -19.15
C PRO A 189 8.40 -17.43 -20.45
N ARG A 190 9.68 -17.81 -20.42
CA ARG A 190 10.42 -18.37 -21.56
C ARG A 190 11.12 -19.68 -21.20
N VAL A 191 11.07 -20.65 -22.10
CA VAL A 191 11.78 -21.93 -22.01
C VAL A 191 12.71 -22.04 -23.23
N TYR A 192 14.02 -22.16 -23.01
CA TYR A 192 15.04 -22.10 -24.08
C TYR A 192 14.91 -20.87 -25.02
N GLY A 193 14.45 -19.73 -24.49
CA GLY A 193 14.22 -18.51 -25.26
C GLY A 193 12.82 -18.39 -25.89
N PHE A 194 12.08 -19.50 -26.02
CA PHE A 194 10.73 -19.54 -26.57
C PHE A 194 9.68 -19.15 -25.52
N LYS A 195 8.73 -18.30 -25.89
CA LYS A 195 7.59 -17.94 -25.02
C LYS A 195 6.69 -19.19 -24.83
N MET A 196 6.20 -19.43 -23.61
CA MET A 196 5.31 -20.57 -23.34
C MET A 196 3.94 -20.39 -24.02
N HIS A 197 3.43 -21.39 -24.76
CA HIS A 197 2.24 -21.26 -25.61
C HIS A 197 0.99 -20.70 -24.92
N ALA A 198 0.58 -21.26 -23.77
CA ALA A 198 -0.62 -20.83 -23.06
C ALA A 198 -0.49 -19.41 -22.48
N ALA A 199 0.63 -19.13 -21.80
CA ALA A 199 0.92 -17.81 -21.26
C ALA A 199 1.10 -16.76 -22.37
N ALA A 200 1.73 -17.13 -23.49
CA ALA A 200 1.90 -16.27 -24.65
C ALA A 200 0.57 -15.96 -25.32
N ALA A 201 -0.34 -16.93 -25.45
CA ALA A 201 -1.68 -16.69 -25.98
C ALA A 201 -2.46 -15.69 -25.11
N LEU A 202 -2.44 -15.87 -23.78
CA LEU A 202 -3.08 -14.94 -22.86
C LEU A 202 -2.45 -13.55 -22.89
N VAL A 203 -1.11 -13.47 -22.88
CA VAL A 203 -0.38 -12.19 -22.93
C VAL A 203 -0.66 -11.45 -24.23
N ARG A 204 -0.69 -12.14 -25.38
CA ARG A 204 -1.08 -11.54 -26.66
C ARG A 204 -2.51 -11.00 -26.63
N TRP A 205 -3.47 -11.79 -26.14
CA TRP A 205 -4.86 -11.33 -26.02
C TRP A 205 -4.99 -10.11 -25.10
N GLN A 206 -4.30 -10.12 -23.95
CA GLN A 206 -4.27 -8.99 -23.02
C GLN A 206 -3.58 -7.75 -23.62
N GLY A 207 -2.51 -7.95 -24.39
CA GLY A 207 -1.82 -6.91 -25.16
C GLY A 207 -2.79 -6.25 -26.14
N ASN A 208 -3.39 -7.04 -27.04
CA ASN A 208 -4.36 -6.54 -28.01
C ASN A 208 -5.50 -5.74 -27.36
N LYS A 209 -6.04 -6.20 -26.22
CA LYS A 209 -7.08 -5.47 -25.48
C LYS A 209 -6.60 -4.15 -24.89
N ARG A 210 -5.34 -4.10 -24.42
CA ARG A 210 -4.72 -2.88 -23.91
C ARG A 210 -4.44 -1.90 -25.04
N ASP A 211 -3.98 -2.39 -26.19
CA ASP A 211 -3.61 -1.55 -27.33
C ASP A 211 -4.87 -0.96 -28.00
N ASP A 212 -5.97 -1.73 -28.09
CA ASP A 212 -7.30 -1.23 -28.47
C ASP A 212 -7.80 -0.13 -27.51
N MET A 213 -7.66 -0.32 -26.20
CA MET A 213 -7.98 0.72 -25.21
C MET A 213 -7.11 1.96 -25.38
N ARG A 214 -5.81 1.81 -25.65
CA ARG A 214 -4.90 2.93 -25.91
C ARG A 214 -5.27 3.69 -27.18
N ARG A 215 -5.59 2.99 -28.26
CA ARG A 215 -6.08 3.60 -29.52
C ARG A 215 -7.36 4.40 -29.27
N ARG A 216 -8.29 3.84 -28.50
CA ARG A 216 -9.52 4.53 -28.08
C ARG A 216 -9.25 5.78 -27.24
N LEU A 217 -8.28 5.75 -26.33
CA LEU A 217 -7.87 6.91 -25.53
C LEU A 217 -7.20 7.98 -26.41
N ARG A 218 -6.30 7.60 -27.32
CA ARG A 218 -5.67 8.53 -28.29
C ARG A 218 -6.71 9.21 -29.17
N LYS A 219 -7.71 8.48 -29.66
CA LYS A 219 -8.83 9.04 -30.45
C LYS A 219 -9.67 10.06 -29.68
N MET A 220 -9.66 10.00 -28.34
CA MET A 220 -10.32 10.97 -27.46
C MET A 220 -9.36 12.06 -26.94
N GLU A 221 -8.12 12.12 -27.47
CA GLU A 221 -7.06 13.05 -27.04
C GLU A 221 -6.71 12.92 -25.53
N ILE A 222 -6.88 11.71 -24.96
CA ILE A 222 -6.54 11.41 -23.57
C ILE A 222 -5.19 10.68 -23.53
N GLU A 223 -4.17 11.33 -22.99
CA GLU A 223 -2.86 10.72 -22.78
C GLU A 223 -2.90 9.65 -21.67
N SER A 224 -2.29 8.49 -21.93
CA SER A 224 -2.30 7.38 -20.96
C SER A 224 -1.33 7.60 -19.78
N GLY A 225 -0.24 8.34 -19.97
CA GLY A 225 0.78 8.60 -18.96
C GLY A 225 1.64 7.39 -18.52
N PHE A 226 1.45 6.21 -19.15
CA PHE A 226 2.28 5.02 -18.91
C PHE A 226 3.54 5.08 -19.77
N LYS A 227 4.68 4.61 -19.24
CA LYS A 227 5.89 4.42 -20.04
C LYS A 227 5.72 3.19 -20.91
N ASP A 228 5.89 3.37 -22.21
CA ASP A 228 5.89 2.28 -23.19
C ASP A 228 7.11 1.38 -22.97
N GLY A 229 6.89 0.07 -23.10
CA GLY A 229 7.95 -0.92 -22.97
C GLY A 229 8.85 -0.91 -24.20
N GLU A 230 10.12 -1.26 -24.05
CA GLU A 230 11.11 -1.28 -25.16
C GLU A 230 10.75 -2.24 -26.31
N ASP A 231 9.73 -3.09 -26.13
CA ASP A 231 9.23 -4.05 -27.12
C ASP A 231 7.98 -3.56 -27.89
N GLU A 232 7.51 -2.32 -27.67
CA GLU A 232 6.37 -1.77 -28.42
C GLU A 232 6.88 -1.23 -29.77
N ILE A 233 6.71 -2.06 -30.80
CA ILE A 233 6.81 -1.64 -32.19
C ILE A 233 5.68 -0.62 -32.41
N ASP A 234 6.03 0.60 -32.82
CA ASP A 234 5.06 1.56 -33.31
C ASP A 234 4.38 0.94 -34.54
N ASP A 235 3.21 0.35 -34.35
CA ASP A 235 2.30 -0.06 -35.43
C ASP A 235 1.64 1.22 -36.02
N GLU A 236 2.44 2.23 -36.38
CA GLU A 236 1.99 3.42 -37.13
C GLU A 236 1.85 3.12 -38.64
N GLU A 237 2.01 1.86 -39.08
CA GLU A 237 1.98 1.50 -40.51
C GLU A 237 0.64 0.89 -41.01
N ASP A 238 -0.42 0.79 -40.19
CA ASP A 238 -1.70 0.17 -40.60
C ASP A 238 -2.86 1.18 -40.80
N GLU A 239 -2.61 2.43 -41.19
CA GLU A 239 -3.69 3.40 -41.54
C GLU A 239 -4.03 3.49 -43.04
N ASP A 240 -3.38 2.72 -43.92
CA ASP A 240 -3.68 2.74 -45.36
C ASP A 240 -4.11 1.35 -45.86
N GLU A 241 -5.38 0.95 -45.66
CA GLU A 241 -6.14 0.03 -46.54
C GLU A 241 -7.56 -0.24 -45.96
N GLU A 242 -8.39 0.80 -45.84
CA GLU A 242 -9.84 0.62 -46.00
C GLU A 242 -10.16 0.82 -47.49
N GLU A 243 -9.93 -0.20 -48.32
CA GLU A 243 -10.56 -0.26 -49.63
C GLU A 243 -11.99 -0.78 -49.47
N ASP A 244 -12.93 0.07 -49.90
CA ASP A 244 -14.35 -0.19 -50.01
C ASP A 244 -14.64 -1.47 -50.82
N GLU A 245 -15.13 -2.54 -50.18
CA GLU A 245 -15.92 -3.57 -50.87
C GLU A 245 -17.38 -3.50 -50.41
N GLU A 246 -18.14 -2.63 -51.09
CA GLU A 246 -19.59 -2.75 -51.16
C GLU A 246 -19.98 -3.98 -52.01
N GLY A 247 -20.54 -4.99 -51.34
CA GLY A 247 -21.74 -5.71 -51.77
C GLY A 247 -21.63 -6.74 -52.90
N VAL A 248 -21.65 -8.03 -52.53
CA VAL A 248 -22.38 -9.05 -53.30
C VAL A 248 -23.12 -10.01 -52.34
N ASN A 249 -24.39 -10.25 -52.69
CA ASN A 249 -25.44 -10.94 -51.95
C ASN A 249 -25.26 -12.47 -51.83
N GLU A 250 -26.03 -13.01 -50.89
CA GLU A 250 -26.35 -14.41 -50.56
C GLU A 250 -26.53 -15.36 -51.76
N GLU A 251 -26.02 -16.60 -51.65
CA GLU A 251 -26.82 -17.85 -51.73
C GLU A 251 -25.98 -19.12 -51.46
N GLU A 252 -26.70 -20.19 -51.13
CA GLU A 252 -26.38 -21.40 -50.36
C GLU A 252 -25.30 -22.38 -50.89
N ALA A 253 -24.59 -23.01 -49.94
CA ALA A 253 -24.28 -24.45 -49.90
C ALA A 253 -23.66 -24.72 -48.50
N GLY A 254 -24.15 -25.59 -47.64
CA GLY A 254 -24.47 -26.99 -47.87
C GLY A 254 -23.80 -27.81 -46.76
N MET A 255 -24.63 -28.25 -45.82
CA MET A 255 -24.39 -29.17 -44.70
C MET A 255 -23.28 -30.22 -44.91
N ALA A 256 -22.37 -30.36 -43.94
CA ALA A 256 -21.67 -31.63 -43.67
C ALA A 256 -21.45 -31.82 -42.16
N ASP A 257 -22.30 -32.69 -41.62
CA ASP A 257 -22.25 -33.33 -40.30
C ASP A 257 -21.01 -34.22 -40.16
N TYR A 258 -20.32 -34.15 -39.02
CA TYR A 258 -19.62 -35.29 -38.42
C TYR A 258 -19.56 -35.11 -36.90
N GLY A 259 -20.43 -35.83 -36.20
CA GLY A 259 -20.43 -35.95 -34.75
C GLY A 259 -19.36 -36.89 -34.17
N GLY A 260 -19.24 -36.82 -32.84
CA GLY A 260 -18.56 -37.78 -31.94
C GLY A 260 -17.15 -37.33 -31.51
N ALA A 261 -16.80 -37.13 -30.24
CA ALA A 261 -17.36 -37.67 -29.01
C ALA A 261 -17.19 -36.67 -27.85
N GLY A 262 -18.26 -36.51 -27.07
CA GLY A 262 -18.23 -35.80 -25.80
C GLY A 262 -17.57 -36.64 -24.71
N THR A 263 -16.68 -36.03 -23.95
CA THR A 263 -16.29 -36.54 -22.63
C THR A 263 -16.67 -35.48 -21.61
N THR A 264 -17.78 -35.70 -20.93
CA THR A 264 -18.24 -34.90 -19.78
C THR A 264 -17.35 -35.19 -18.57
N VAL A 265 -16.65 -34.19 -18.07
CA VAL A 265 -15.98 -34.27 -16.76
C VAL A 265 -16.97 -33.81 -15.70
N GLN A 266 -17.49 -34.78 -14.91
CA GLN A 266 -18.28 -34.53 -13.71
C GLN A 266 -17.37 -34.05 -12.57
N ALA A 267 -17.81 -33.03 -11.84
CA ALA A 267 -17.21 -32.58 -10.59
C ALA A 267 -17.51 -33.59 -9.46
N PRO A 268 -16.54 -33.92 -8.58
CA PRO A 268 -16.83 -34.72 -7.40
C PRO A 268 -17.49 -33.84 -6.32
N GLY A 269 -18.69 -34.28 -5.91
CA GLY A 269 -19.42 -33.76 -4.76
C GLY A 269 -18.72 -34.08 -3.44
N GLY A 270 -18.96 -33.22 -2.45
CA GLY A 270 -18.55 -33.43 -1.07
C GLY A 270 -19.44 -34.45 -0.36
N ASP A 271 -18.80 -35.28 0.45
CA ASP A 271 -19.46 -36.12 1.45
C ASP A 271 -19.35 -35.44 2.82
N GLU A 272 -20.50 -35.29 3.46
CA GLU A 272 -20.67 -35.10 4.90
C GLU A 272 -20.38 -36.43 5.61
N VAL A 273 -19.47 -36.40 6.61
CA VAL A 273 -19.61 -37.09 7.91
C VAL A 273 -18.90 -36.26 8.97
#